data_AF-A0A953KMJ0-F1
#
_entry.id   AF-A0A953KMJ0-F1
#
_cell.length_a   1.000
_cell.length_b   1.000
_cell.length_c   1.000
_cell.angle_alpha   90.00
_cell.angle_beta   90.00
_cell.angle_gamma   90.00
#
_symmetry.space_group_name_H-M   'P 1'
#
loop_
_entity.id
_entity.type
_entity.pdbx_description
1 polymer ?
#
loop_
_entity_poly.entity_id
_entity_poly.type
_entity_poly.pdbx_seq_one_letter_code
_entity_poly.pdbx_strand_id
1 'polypeptide(L)'
;MMAFLTSCTEDLVEDPDTDPRAKFIGSWNVKEEIQSSVQNYSAQIINDPTNNSRILIGNIFNLGEPIPAVVSENSISLVNSNISGFDIKGQGIYSGGGFVLNYTTNDGSGARQVKATYVKK
;
A
#
# COMPACT_ATOMS: atom_id res chain seq x y z
N MET A 1 39.60 -10.54 -27.84
CA MET A 1 39.10 -10.79 -26.48
C MET A 1 37.84 -9.96 -26.32
N MET A 2 36.68 -10.53 -26.67
CA MET A 2 35.38 -9.84 -26.56
C MET A 2 34.93 -9.99 -25.11
N ALA A 3 34.85 -8.89 -24.36
CA ALA A 3 34.34 -8.88 -23.00
C ALA A 3 32.81 -8.96 -23.05
N PHE A 4 32.25 -10.03 -22.48
CA PHE A 4 30.81 -10.16 -22.26
C PHE A 4 30.43 -9.35 -21.02
N LEU A 5 29.66 -8.28 -21.20
CA LEU A 5 28.96 -7.63 -20.10
C LEU A 5 27.73 -8.49 -19.78
N THR A 6 27.84 -9.27 -18.71
CA THR A 6 26.71 -9.89 -18.03
C THR A 6 25.93 -8.79 -17.31
N SER A 7 24.84 -8.34 -17.93
CA SER A 7 23.78 -7.59 -17.26
C SER A 7 22.44 -8.25 -17.62
N CYS A 8 22.21 -9.45 -17.10
CA CYS A 8 20.85 -9.94 -16.92
C CYS A 8 20.38 -9.45 -15.56
N THR A 9 19.82 -8.24 -15.52
CA THR A 9 18.66 -8.06 -14.64
C THR A 9 17.61 -8.97 -15.25
N GLU A 10 17.21 -10.00 -14.52
CA GLU A 10 16.00 -10.76 -14.85
C GLU A 10 14.84 -9.76 -14.77
N ASP A 11 14.51 -9.19 -15.92
CA ASP A 11 13.23 -8.55 -16.16
C ASP A 11 12.22 -9.70 -16.05
N LEU A 12 11.76 -9.95 -14.82
CA LEU A 12 10.69 -10.89 -14.55
C LEU A 12 9.48 -10.32 -15.30
N VAL A 13 9.26 -10.83 -16.50
CA VAL A 13 8.03 -10.60 -17.25
C VAL A 13 6.90 -11.06 -16.33
N GLU A 14 6.24 -10.12 -15.65
CA GLU A 14 5.03 -10.42 -14.87
C GLU A 14 4.06 -11.08 -15.85
N ASP A 15 3.72 -12.35 -15.59
CA ASP A 15 2.75 -13.09 -16.39
C ASP A 15 1.45 -12.27 -16.43
N PRO A 16 0.92 -11.91 -17.62
CA PRO A 16 -0.25 -11.04 -17.75
C PRO A 16 -1.52 -11.63 -17.12
N ASP A 17 -1.53 -12.93 -16.80
CA ASP A 17 -2.63 -13.61 -16.11
C ASP A 17 -2.49 -13.58 -14.58
N THR A 18 -1.40 -13.02 -14.04
CA THR A 18 -1.21 -12.88 -12.60
C THR A 18 -2.06 -11.74 -12.05
N ASP A 19 -2.96 -12.04 -11.11
CA ASP A 19 -3.74 -11.02 -10.40
C ASP A 19 -2.80 -10.03 -9.68
N PRO A 20 -2.72 -8.75 -10.10
CA PRO A 20 -1.78 -7.79 -9.52
C PRO A 20 -2.10 -7.48 -8.06
N ARG A 21 -3.30 -7.82 -7.57
CA ARG A 21 -3.70 -7.64 -6.17
C ARG A 21 -3.04 -8.65 -5.25
N ALA A 22 -2.70 -9.85 -5.76
CA ALA A 22 -2.28 -10.99 -4.95
C ALA A 22 -1.07 -10.66 -4.05
N LYS A 23 -0.12 -9.86 -4.55
CA LYS A 23 1.07 -9.44 -3.78
C LYS A 23 0.73 -8.59 -2.53
N PHE A 24 -0.37 -7.85 -2.56
CA PHE A 24 -0.84 -7.02 -1.44
C PHE A 24 -1.66 -7.81 -0.40
N ILE A 25 -2.26 -8.94 -0.76
CA ILE A 25 -3.13 -9.70 0.15
C ILE A 25 -2.34 -10.33 1.29
N GLY A 26 -2.89 -10.27 2.51
CA GLY A 26 -2.35 -10.91 3.70
C GLY A 26 -2.32 -10.02 4.94
N SER A 27 -1.54 -10.47 5.93
CA SER A 27 -1.29 -9.72 7.17
C SER A 27 0.05 -9.00 7.12
N TRP A 28 0.07 -7.79 7.64
CA TRP A 28 1.22 -6.89 7.56
C TRP A 28 1.55 -6.29 8.92
N ASN A 29 2.85 -6.13 9.18
CA ASN A 29 3.37 -5.23 10.20
C ASN A 29 3.51 -3.85 9.56
N VAL A 30 2.93 -2.83 10.18
CA VAL A 30 2.94 -1.46 9.68
C VAL A 30 3.78 -0.60 10.62
N LYS A 31 4.78 0.08 10.06
CA LYS A 31 5.47 1.20 10.69
C LYS A 31 4.96 2.49 10.05
N GLU A 32 4.25 3.30 10.80
CA GLU A 32 3.66 4.55 10.35
C GLU A 32 4.43 5.74 10.95
N GLU A 33 4.82 6.67 10.08
CA GLU A 33 5.59 7.87 10.42
C GLU A 33 4.72 9.09 10.13
N ILE A 34 4.31 9.81 11.18
CA ILE A 34 3.48 11.02 11.11
C ILE A 34 4.31 12.18 11.68
N GLN A 35 4.89 13.01 10.81
CA GLN A 35 5.82 14.06 11.23
C GLN A 35 6.93 13.51 12.14
N SER A 36 6.94 13.90 13.43
CA SER A 36 7.92 13.44 14.44
C SER A 36 7.45 12.24 15.28
N SER A 37 6.27 11.68 14.99
CA SER A 37 5.69 10.54 15.69
C SER A 37 5.83 9.26 14.87
N VAL A 38 6.03 8.13 15.56
CA VAL A 38 6.06 6.80 14.96
C VAL A 38 5.07 5.90 15.69
N GLN A 39 4.24 5.20 14.92
CA GLN A 39 3.31 4.21 15.43
C GLN A 39 3.54 2.86 14.73
N ASN A 40 3.31 1.77 15.45
CA ASN A 40 3.40 0.43 14.90
C ASN A 40 2.10 -0.31 15.19
N TYR A 41 1.53 -0.94 14.16
CA TYR A 41 0.31 -1.70 14.28
C TYR A 41 0.26 -2.81 13.22
N SER A 42 -0.80 -3.61 13.27
CA SER A 42 -1.06 -4.64 12.26
C SER A 42 -2.19 -4.21 11.33
N ALA A 43 -2.05 -4.57 10.06
CA ALA A 43 -3.09 -4.40 9.05
C ALA A 43 -3.37 -5.73 8.37
N GLN A 44 -4.63 -5.95 7.99
CA GLN A 44 -5.04 -7.04 7.12
C GLN A 44 -5.51 -6.45 5.80
N ILE A 45 -5.06 -7.04 4.70
CA ILE A 45 -5.46 -6.66 3.35
C ILE A 45 -6.16 -7.84 2.70
N ILE A 46 -7.37 -7.60 2.19
CA ILE A 46 -8.20 -8.59 1.50
C ILE A 46 -8.65 -8.07 0.14
N ASN A 47 -9.08 -8.97 -0.73
CA ASN A 47 -9.76 -8.57 -1.97
C ASN A 47 -11.07 -7.84 -1.64
N ASP A 48 -11.40 -6.81 -2.42
CA ASP A 48 -12.73 -6.20 -2.37
C ASP A 48 -13.74 -7.17 -3.01
N PRO A 49 -14.77 -7.65 -2.27
CA PRO A 49 -15.74 -8.61 -2.80
C PRO A 49 -16.68 -7.99 -3.84
N THR A 50 -16.72 -6.66 -3.94
CA THR A 50 -17.60 -5.92 -4.84
C THR A 50 -16.88 -5.36 -6.07
N ASN A 51 -15.54 -5.39 -6.07
CA ASN A 51 -14.73 -4.82 -7.16
C ASN A 51 -13.43 -5.60 -7.37
N ASN A 52 -13.29 -6.19 -8.55
CA ASN A 52 -12.14 -7.02 -8.93
C ASN A 52 -10.85 -6.25 -9.23
N SER A 53 -10.88 -4.92 -9.29
CA SER A 53 -9.68 -4.08 -9.42
C SER A 53 -9.23 -3.47 -8.09
N ARG A 54 -9.90 -3.82 -6.97
CA ARG A 54 -9.63 -3.25 -5.65
C ARG A 54 -9.24 -4.27 -4.61
N ILE A 55 -8.57 -3.74 -3.60
CA ILE A 55 -8.30 -4.37 -2.32
C ILE A 55 -8.87 -3.50 -1.20
N LEU A 56 -9.13 -4.09 -0.04
CA LEU A 56 -9.52 -3.40 1.18
C LEU A 56 -8.32 -3.43 2.14
N ILE A 57 -7.78 -2.25 2.47
CA ILE A 57 -6.63 -2.11 3.38
C ILE A 57 -7.17 -1.76 4.76
N GLY A 58 -7.06 -2.69 5.69
CA GLY A 58 -7.54 -2.53 7.07
C GLY A 58 -6.62 -1.66 7.92
N ASN A 59 -7.23 -0.95 8.88
CA ASN A 59 -6.55 -0.28 9.99
C ASN A 59 -5.53 0.80 9.57
N ILE A 60 -5.74 1.46 8.43
CA ILE A 60 -4.95 2.66 8.06
C ILE A 60 -5.12 3.72 9.15
N PHE A 61 -4.02 4.37 9.53
CA PHE A 61 -3.99 5.38 10.60
C PHE A 61 -4.52 4.84 11.94
N ASN A 62 -4.45 3.53 12.12
CA ASN A 62 -4.94 2.80 13.29
C ASN A 62 -6.43 3.07 13.63
N LEU A 63 -7.26 3.32 12.61
CA LEU A 63 -8.69 3.63 12.77
C LEU A 63 -9.60 2.39 12.85
N GLY A 64 -9.06 1.18 12.63
CA GLY A 64 -9.82 -0.07 12.64
C GLY A 64 -10.70 -0.34 11.41
N GLU A 65 -11.05 0.69 10.65
CA GLU A 65 -11.88 0.57 9.45
C GLU A 65 -11.05 0.36 8.16
N PRO A 66 -11.54 -0.43 7.19
CA PRO A 66 -10.83 -0.64 5.93
C PRO A 66 -11.07 0.48 4.91
N ILE A 67 -10.03 0.83 4.15
CA ILE A 67 -10.11 1.77 3.01
C ILE A 67 -9.95 0.99 1.70
N PRO A 68 -10.84 1.20 0.71
CA PRO A 68 -10.66 0.64 -0.61
C PRO A 68 -9.48 1.30 -1.34
N ALA A 69 -8.66 0.49 -2.00
CA ALA A 69 -7.58 0.94 -2.86
C ALA A 69 -7.67 0.26 -4.23
N VAL A 70 -7.52 1.04 -5.30
CA VAL A 70 -7.39 0.52 -6.66
C VAL A 70 -5.96 0.04 -6.87
N VAL A 71 -5.79 -1.16 -7.43
CA VAL A 71 -4.48 -1.74 -7.73
C VAL A 71 -4.19 -1.59 -9.23
N SER A 72 -2.98 -1.14 -9.55
CA SER A 72 -2.45 -1.07 -10.91
C SER A 72 -0.99 -1.52 -10.89
N GLU A 73 -0.73 -2.73 -11.36
CA GLU A 73 0.60 -3.37 -11.31
C GLU A 73 1.21 -3.33 -9.90
N ASN A 74 2.33 -2.63 -9.71
CA ASN A 74 3.02 -2.46 -8.43
C ASN A 74 2.50 -1.27 -7.61
N SER A 75 1.47 -0.56 -8.07
CA SER A 75 0.95 0.62 -7.42
C SER A 75 -0.45 0.41 -6.85
N ILE A 76 -0.73 1.13 -5.77
CA ILE A 76 -2.07 1.26 -5.21
C ILE A 76 -2.45 2.72 -5.08
N SER A 77 -3.71 3.04 -5.28
CA SER A 77 -4.27 4.38 -5.03
C SER A 77 -5.47 4.25 -4.10
N LEU A 78 -5.39 4.90 -2.94
CA LEU A 78 -6.51 4.95 -2.00
C LEU A 78 -7.67 5.69 -2.65
N VAL A 79 -8.86 5.08 -2.58
CA VAL A 79 -10.08 5.79 -2.92
C VAL A 79 -10.34 6.79 -1.79
N ASN A 80 -10.42 8.07 -2.14
CA ASN A 80 -10.63 9.13 -1.17
C ASN A 80 -11.85 8.82 -0.30
N SER A 81 -11.64 8.74 1.00
CA SER A 81 -12.65 8.32 1.96
C SER A 81 -12.54 9.19 3.20
N ASN A 82 -13.68 9.56 3.77
CA ASN A 82 -13.74 10.08 5.14
C ASN A 82 -14.00 8.90 6.07
N ILE A 83 -13.05 8.59 6.94
CA ILE A 83 -13.15 7.50 7.91
C ILE A 83 -12.92 8.07 9.29
N SER A 84 -13.88 7.82 10.19
CA SER A 84 -13.84 8.31 11.58
C SER A 84 -13.53 9.80 11.72
N GLY A 85 -13.96 10.62 10.74
CA GLY A 85 -13.71 12.07 10.71
C GLY A 85 -12.41 12.50 10.02
N PHE A 86 -11.62 11.58 9.49
CA PHE A 86 -10.39 11.87 8.74
C PHE A 86 -10.60 11.69 7.24
N ASP A 87 -10.34 12.74 6.46
CA ASP A 87 -10.18 12.63 5.01
C ASP A 87 -8.83 11.99 4.70
N ILE A 88 -8.86 10.83 4.03
CA ILE A 88 -7.69 10.03 3.71
C ILE A 88 -7.57 9.84 2.20
N LYS A 89 -6.40 10.21 1.66
CA LYS A 89 -6.02 10.03 0.26
C LYS A 89 -4.53 9.75 0.15
N GLY A 90 -4.14 8.88 -0.78
CA GLY A 90 -2.74 8.51 -0.93
C GLY A 90 -2.50 7.43 -1.95
N GLN A 91 -1.23 7.09 -2.10
CA GLN A 91 -0.76 6.10 -3.06
C GLN A 91 0.40 5.32 -2.48
N GLY A 92 0.52 4.06 -2.89
CA GLY A 92 1.58 3.17 -2.44
C GLY A 92 2.25 2.45 -3.58
N ILE A 93 3.50 2.06 -3.35
CA ILE A 93 4.33 1.32 -4.31
C ILE A 93 4.86 0.07 -3.62
N TYR A 94 4.63 -1.08 -4.27
CA TYR A 94 5.16 -2.37 -3.90
C TYR A 94 6.58 -2.55 -4.39
N SER A 95 7.46 -3.00 -3.52
CA SER A 95 8.84 -3.35 -3.85
C SER A 95 9.44 -4.30 -2.80
N GLY A 96 10.26 -5.24 -3.25
CA GLY A 96 11.06 -6.09 -2.35
C GLY A 96 10.27 -6.88 -1.31
N GLY A 97 9.07 -7.37 -1.64
CA GLY A 97 8.24 -8.15 -0.72
C GLY A 97 7.36 -7.33 0.24
N GLY A 98 7.50 -6.00 0.21
CA GLY A 98 6.70 -5.05 1.00
C GLY A 98 6.15 -3.92 0.14
N PHE A 99 5.55 -2.93 0.79
CA PHE A 99 5.15 -1.70 0.10
C PHE A 99 5.20 -0.49 1.03
N VAL A 100 5.35 0.69 0.43
CA VAL A 100 5.28 1.97 1.15
C VAL A 100 4.06 2.71 0.66
N LEU A 101 3.17 3.09 1.58
CA LEU A 101 1.98 3.89 1.34
C LEU A 101 2.24 5.31 1.86
N ASN A 102 2.22 6.29 0.96
CA ASN A 102 2.26 7.71 1.33
C ASN A 102 0.86 8.29 1.18
N TYR A 103 0.34 8.87 2.26
CA TYR A 103 -1.02 9.40 2.28
C TYR A 103 -1.11 10.64 3.15
N THR A 104 -2.25 11.32 3.05
CA THR A 104 -2.57 12.50 3.85
C THR A 104 -3.76 12.19 4.73
N THR A 105 -3.75 12.66 5.97
CA THR A 105 -4.92 12.66 6.86
C THR A 105 -5.33 14.09 7.17
N ASN A 106 -6.62 14.41 7.09
CA ASN A 106 -7.13 15.73 7.49
C ASN A 106 -8.42 15.59 8.30
N ASP A 107 -8.42 16.13 9.52
CA ASP A 107 -9.59 16.18 10.43
C ASP A 107 -10.30 17.55 10.40
N GLY A 108 -9.94 18.40 9.44
CA GLY A 108 -10.42 19.78 9.34
C GLY A 108 -9.48 20.81 9.97
N SER A 109 -8.45 20.38 10.72
CA SER A 109 -7.43 21.27 11.29
C SER A 109 -6.23 21.51 10.38
N GLY A 110 -6.13 20.73 9.29
CA GLY A 110 -5.03 20.79 8.33
C GLY A 110 -4.52 19.39 7.96
N ALA A 111 -4.07 19.25 6.72
CA ALA A 111 -3.55 17.98 6.22
C ALA A 111 -2.20 17.63 6.85
N ARG A 112 -2.06 16.38 7.29
CA ARG A 112 -0.81 15.79 7.78
C ARG A 112 -0.32 14.74 6.79
N GLN A 113 0.97 14.79 6.48
CA GLN A 113 1.62 13.77 5.67
C GLN A 113 1.96 12.55 6.53
N VAL A 114 1.66 11.38 6.00
CA VAL A 114 1.92 10.10 6.64
C VAL A 114 2.62 9.18 5.66
N LYS A 115 3.66 8.50 6.16
CA LYS A 115 4.34 7.43 5.45
C LYS A 115 4.20 6.14 6.24
N ALA A 116 3.54 5.15 5.66
CA ALA A 116 3.35 3.83 6.24
C ALA A 116 4.17 2.79 5.45
N THR A 117 5.05 2.08 6.14
CA THR A 117 5.85 0.99 5.59
C THR A 117 5.23 -0.35 6.01
N TYR A 118 4.85 -1.16 5.04
CA TYR A 118 4.22 -2.45 5.23
C TYR A 118 5.23 -3.58 4.97
N VAL A 119 5.46 -4.40 5.99
CA VAL A 119 6.32 -5.60 5.93
C VAL A 119 5.45 -6.81 6.20
N LYS A 120 5.57 -7.84 5.36
CA LYS A 120 4.74 -9.05 5.49
C LYS A 120 5.03 -9.74 6.83
N LYS A 121 3.98 -10.30 7.46
CA LYS A 121 4.13 -11.11 8.67
C LYS A 121 4.65 -12.50 8.36
#